data_AF-A0A8X6H3Q9-F1
#
_entry.id   AF-A0A8X6H3Q9-F1
#
_cell.length_a   1.000
_cell.length_b   1.000
_cell.length_c   1.000
_cell.angle_alpha   90.00
_cell.angle_beta   90.00
_cell.angle_gamma   90.00
#
_symmetry.space_group_name_H-M   'P 1'
#
loop_
_entity.id
_entity.type
_entity.pdbx_description
1 polymer ?
#
loop_
_entity_poly.entity_id
_entity_poly.type
_entity_poly.pdbx_seq_one_letter_code
_entity_poly.pdbx_strand_id
1 'polypeptide(L)'
;MNLAKDELIDLKTKSLLKMDFDSKTLGEFWSSLREAYPLLVKRATLVTIKTKHRNRLNVEHDMRVALSKTILQFNLLIKEKQQQPSH
;
A
#
# COMPACT_ATOMS: atom_id res chain seq x y z
N MET A 1 9.67 -16.05 -18.35
CA MET A 1 9.26 -14.64 -18.13
C MET A 1 8.98 -14.45 -16.65
N ASN A 2 9.53 -13.42 -16.02
CA ASN A 2 9.41 -13.23 -14.57
C ASN A 2 8.33 -12.17 -14.33
N LEU A 3 7.07 -12.60 -14.18
CA LEU A 3 5.88 -11.73 -14.16
C LEU A 3 6.04 -10.47 -13.28
N ALA A 4 6.64 -10.60 -12.10
CA ALA A 4 6.86 -9.46 -11.21
C ALA A 4 7.97 -8.49 -11.66
N LYS A 5 8.96 -8.95 -12.44
CA LYS A 5 9.93 -8.07 -13.09
C LYS A 5 9.27 -7.28 -14.21
N ASP A 6 8.37 -7.92 -14.95
CA ASP A 6 7.62 -7.29 -16.04
C ASP A 6 6.64 -6.22 -15.49
N GLU A 7 5.94 -6.52 -14.39
CA GLU A 7 5.11 -5.54 -13.65
C GLU A 7 5.93 -4.33 -13.16
N LEU A 8 7.14 -4.56 -12.66
CA LEU A 8 8.02 -3.48 -12.18
C LEU A 8 8.53 -2.60 -13.34
N ILE A 9 8.81 -3.20 -14.48
CA ILE A 9 9.22 -2.49 -15.69
C ILE A 9 8.06 -1.60 -16.19
N ASP A 10 6.84 -2.15 -16.28
CA ASP A 10 5.65 -1.37 -16.66
C ASP A 10 5.38 -0.22 -15.67
N LEU A 11 5.53 -0.47 -14.37
CA LEU A 11 5.39 0.56 -13.33
C LEU A 11 6.39 1.71 -13.52
N LYS A 12 7.68 1.40 -13.73
CA LYS A 12 8.74 2.41 -13.88
C LYS A 12 8.56 3.27 -15.13
N THR A 13 7.90 2.73 -16.15
CA THR A 13 7.70 3.39 -17.44
C THR A 13 6.56 4.42 -17.40
N LYS A 14 5.65 4.31 -16.43
CA LYS A 14 4.51 5.23 -16.29
C LYS A 14 4.90 6.50 -15.53
N SER A 15 5.18 7.56 -16.29
CA SER A 15 5.50 8.91 -15.76
C SER A 15 4.45 9.46 -14.77
N LEU A 16 3.18 9.04 -14.88
CA LEU A 16 2.08 9.43 -13.99
C LEU A 16 2.31 8.98 -12.53
N LEU A 17 3.01 7.87 -12.32
CA LEU A 17 3.19 7.29 -10.99
C LEU A 17 4.25 8.03 -10.16
N LYS A 18 5.12 8.80 -10.81
CA LYS A 18 6.11 9.61 -10.11
C LYS A 18 5.45 10.80 -9.40
N MET A 19 4.49 11.45 -10.05
CA MET A 19 3.70 12.52 -9.42
C MET A 19 2.81 11.99 -8.28
N ASP A 20 2.26 10.79 -8.45
CA ASP A 20 1.48 10.13 -7.39
C ASP A 20 2.34 9.69 -6.20
N PHE A 21 3.60 9.27 -6.44
CA PHE A 21 4.54 8.93 -5.39
C PHE A 21 4.97 10.14 -4.56
N ASP A 22 5.16 11.30 -5.21
CA ASP A 22 5.58 12.53 -4.54
C ASP A 22 4.43 13.22 -3.79
N SER A 23 3.17 12.92 -4.13
CA SER A 23 1.97 13.55 -3.54
C SER A 23 1.26 12.70 -2.49
N LYS A 24 1.36 11.36 -2.55
CA LYS A 24 0.65 10.43 -1.65
C LYS A 24 1.60 9.81 -0.64
N THR A 25 1.07 9.40 0.51
CA THR A 25 1.85 8.56 1.43
C THR A 25 2.16 7.21 0.78
N LEU A 26 3.24 6.55 1.21
CA LEU A 26 3.67 5.27 0.65
C LEU A 26 2.54 4.21 0.73
N GLY A 27 1.72 4.24 1.77
CA GLY A 27 0.57 3.34 1.93
C GLY A 27 -0.55 3.60 0.93
N GLU A 28 -0.87 4.86 0.66
CA GLU A 28 -1.88 5.26 -0.33
C GLU A 28 -1.42 4.95 -1.76
N PHE A 29 -0.14 5.18 -2.05
CA PHE A 29 0.46 4.83 -3.33
C PHE A 29 0.33 3.34 -3.63
N TRP A 30 0.82 2.46 -2.73
CA TRP A 30 0.72 1.01 -2.94
C TRP A 30 -0.74 0.51 -2.92
N SER A 31 -1.63 1.20 -2.19
CA SER A 31 -3.06 0.86 -2.19
C SER A 31 -3.73 1.18 -3.53
N SER A 32 -3.36 2.28 -4.19
CA SER A 32 -3.87 2.63 -5.52
C SER A 32 -3.47 1.63 -6.62
N LEU A 33 -2.36 0.93 -6.42
CA LEU A 33 -1.82 -0.06 -7.35
C LEU A 33 -2.34 -1.48 -7.08
N ARG A 34 -3.15 -1.69 -6.03
CA ARG A 34 -3.56 -3.02 -5.56
C ARG A 34 -4.34 -3.79 -6.62
N GLU A 35 -5.20 -3.12 -7.39
CA GLU A 35 -6.02 -3.75 -8.42
C GLU A 35 -5.25 -4.03 -9.71
N ALA A 36 -4.35 -3.13 -10.10
CA ALA A 36 -3.59 -3.25 -11.35
C ALA A 36 -2.35 -4.15 -11.23
N TYR A 37 -1.71 -4.16 -10.05
CA TYR A 37 -0.46 -4.90 -9.79
C TYR A 37 -0.51 -5.63 -8.44
N PRO A 38 -1.45 -6.58 -8.27
CA PRO A 38 -1.68 -7.24 -6.98
C PRO A 38 -0.45 -8.01 -6.48
N LEU A 39 0.34 -8.60 -7.38
CA LEU A 39 1.55 -9.34 -7.02
C LEU A 39 2.68 -8.41 -6.57
N LEU A 40 2.84 -7.27 -7.24
CA LEU A 40 3.81 -6.25 -6.89
C LEU A 40 3.51 -5.64 -5.51
N VAL A 41 2.26 -5.23 -5.28
CA VAL A 41 1.80 -4.66 -4.00
C VAL A 41 1.99 -5.67 -2.88
N LYS A 42 1.64 -6.94 -3.11
CA LYS A 42 1.86 -8.02 -2.14
C LYS A 42 3.34 -8.16 -1.77
N ARG A 43 4.25 -8.15 -2.76
CA ARG A 43 5.69 -8.23 -2.52
C ARG A 43 6.22 -7.03 -1.74
N ALA A 44 5.83 -5.81 -2.11
CA ALA A 44 6.24 -4.58 -1.43
C ALA A 44 5.81 -4.57 0.04
N THR A 45 4.57 -4.99 0.33
CA THR A 45 4.04 -5.11 1.69
C THR A 45 4.81 -6.15 2.51
N LEU A 46 5.08 -7.33 1.95
CA LEU A 46 5.86 -8.39 2.61
C LEU A 46 7.29 -7.94 2.94
N VAL A 47 7.96 -7.24 2.01
CA VAL A 47 9.30 -6.70 2.25
C VAL A 47 9.28 -5.65 3.37
N THR A 48 8.29 -4.76 3.37
CA THR A 48 8.14 -3.74 4.42
C THR A 48 7.93 -4.36 5.79
N ILE A 49 7.02 -5.35 5.91
CA ILE A 49 6.77 -6.08 7.16
C ILE A 49 8.04 -6.79 7.63
N LYS A 50 8.75 -7.48 6.73
CA LYS A 50 9.98 -8.19 7.05
C LYS A 50 11.07 -7.24 7.55
N THR A 51 11.20 -6.06 6.94
CA THR A 51 12.16 -5.03 7.35
C THR A 51 11.81 -4.44 8.72
N LYS A 52 10.55 -4.05 8.94
CA LYS A 52 10.08 -3.56 10.25
C LYS A 52 10.30 -4.59 11.36
N HIS A 53 9.96 -5.86 11.10
CA HIS A 53 10.18 -6.96 12.04
C HIS A 53 11.67 -7.14 12.37
N ARG A 54 12.56 -7.10 11.35
CA ARG A 54 14.02 -7.16 11.56
C ARG A 54 14.53 -6.01 12.42
N ASN A 55 13.93 -4.84 12.27
CA ASN A 55 14.24 -3.65 13.06
C ASN A 55 13.52 -3.62 14.42
N ARG A 56 12.86 -4.72 14.83
CA ARG A 56 12.13 -4.85 16.11
C ARG A 56 11.02 -3.79 16.30
N LEU A 57 10.45 -3.30 15.20
CA LEU A 57 9.27 -2.42 15.23
C LEU A 57 7.98 -3.24 15.30
N ASN A 58 6.90 -2.63 15.81
CA ASN A 58 5.58 -3.26 15.82
C ASN A 58 5.07 -3.46 14.37
N VAL A 59 4.73 -4.69 14.01
CA VAL A 59 4.25 -5.11 12.68
C VAL A 59 2.81 -5.64 12.71
N GLU A 60 2.17 -5.69 13.88
CA GLU A 60 0.86 -6.30 14.07
C GLU A 60 -0.21 -5.63 13.21
N HIS A 61 -0.16 -4.30 13.11
CA HIS A 61 -1.06 -3.52 12.25
C HIS A 61 -0.81 -3.80 10.77
N ASP A 62 0.46 -3.82 10.34
CA ASP A 62 0.82 -4.09 8.93
C ASP A 62 0.41 -5.52 8.52
N MET A 63 0.57 -6.50 9.42
CA MET A 63 0.16 -7.88 9.21
C MET A 63 -1.36 -8.00 9.12
N ARG A 64 -2.11 -7.35 10.01
CA ARG A 64 -3.58 -7.29 9.92
C ARG A 64 -4.04 -6.75 8.57
N VAL A 65 -3.43 -5.66 8.13
CA VAL A 65 -3.70 -5.04 6.83
C VAL A 65 -3.39 -6.00 5.67
N ALA A 66 -2.23 -6.65 5.68
CA ALA A 66 -1.79 -7.53 4.60
C ALA A 66 -2.61 -8.84 4.51
N LEU A 67 -3.10 -9.35 5.65
CA LEU A 67 -3.88 -10.58 5.75
C LEU A 67 -5.38 -10.36 5.56
N SER A 68 -5.86 -9.12 5.73
CA SER A 68 -7.26 -8.79 5.52
C SER A 68 -7.63 -8.94 4.05
N LYS A 69 -8.63 -9.81 3.78
CA LYS A 69 -9.29 -9.91 2.46
C LYS A 69 -10.03 -8.64 2.08
N THR A 70 -10.26 -7.75 3.04
CA THR A 70 -10.97 -6.51 2.84
C THR A 70 -10.06 -5.54 2.07
N ILE A 71 -10.52 -5.11 0.89
CA ILE A 71 -10.02 -3.89 0.27
C ILE A 71 -10.12 -2.82 1.35
N LEU A 72 -8.99 -2.25 1.76
CA LEU A 72 -8.95 -1.21 2.78
C LEU A 72 -9.70 -0.01 2.23
N GLN A 73 -10.99 0.08 2.53
CA GLN A 73 -11.80 1.24 2.21
C GLN A 73 -11.46 2.36 3.20
N PHE A 74 -10.20 2.82 3.17
CA PHE A 74 -9.72 3.94 3.99
C PHE A 74 -10.60 5.18 3.79
N ASN A 75 -11.18 5.37 2.60
CA ASN A 75 -12.15 6.42 2.35
C ASN A 75 -13.37 6.37 3.29
N LEU A 76 -13.83 5.16 3.66
CA LEU A 76 -14.91 5.01 4.65
C LEU A 76 -14.40 5.33 6.05
N LEU A 77 -13.21 4.83 6.43
CA LEU A 77 -12.61 5.11 7.74
C LEU A 77 -12.30 6.61 7.95
N ILE A 78 -11.84 7.32 6.91
CA ILE A 78 -11.56 8.76 6.93
C ILE A 78 -12.85 9.55 7.05
N LYS A 79 -13.91 9.17 6.31
CA LYS A 79 -15.25 9.77 6.46
C LYS A 79 -15.81 9.61 7.86
N GLU A 80 -15.73 8.40 8.43
CA GLU A 80 -16.22 8.10 9.79
C GLU A 80 -15.43 8.86 10.86
N LYS A 81 -14.11 9.05 10.67
CA LYS A 81 -13.26 9.80 11.61
C LYS A 81 -13.40 11.32 11.52
N GLN A 82 -13.85 11.86 10.38
CA GLN A 82 -14.09 13.31 10.21
C GLN A 82 -15.39 13.82 10.83
N GLN A 83 -16.33 12.93 11.21
CA GLN A 83 -17.65 13.32 11.71
C GLN A 83 -17.77 13.51 13.22
N GLN A 84 -16.68 13.71 13.96
CA GLN A 84 -16.80 14.19 15.34
C GLN A 84 -16.66 15.72 15.35
N PRO A 85 -17.77 16.49 15.31
CA PRO A 85 -17.69 17.90 15.62
C PRO A 85 -17.23 18.03 17.07
N SER A 86 -16.11 18.73 17.28
CA SER A 86 -15.71 19.15 18.62
C SER A 86 -16.78 20.13 19.12
N HIS A 87 -17.42 19.79 20.23
CA HIS A 87 -18.34 20.67 20.94
C HIS A 87 -17.60 21.45 22.03
#